data_AF-A0A4R5VEP9-F1
#
_entry.id   AF-A0A4R5VEP9-F1
#
_cell.length_a   1.000
_cell.length_b   1.000
_cell.length_c   1.000
_cell.angle_alpha   90.00
_cell.angle_beta   90.00
_cell.angle_gamma   90.00
#
_symmetry.space_group_name_H-M   'P 1'
#
loop_
_entity.id
_entity.type
_entity.pdbx_description
1 polymer ?
#
loop_
_entity_poly.entity_id
_entity_poly.type
_entity_poly.pdbx_seq_one_letter_code
_entity_poly.pdbx_strand_id
1 'polypeptide(L)'
;MLIVTTDALPGDLNHSVGDLPEKTSWRGLKALVILPDAGVSRDTAETLSKDFFIIEHLQRPAGSSDILCDALGWLRMAWRQADGPLLYLDRPFDAAELEAQADRGWTRVHDVEADLSADGRLGLLRLGRMVATSPLLPEFIEFMTGRAVGDAMFVDLLRDTFVWDDNA
;
A
#
# COMPACT_ATOMS: atom_id res chain seq x y z
N MET A 1 -7.61 7.74 -4.11
CA MET A 1 -6.55 7.30 -3.16
C MET A 1 -6.63 5.79 -3.01
N LEU A 2 -5.51 5.08 -3.05
CA LEU A 2 -5.39 3.65 -2.69
C LEU A 2 -4.53 3.53 -1.46
N ILE A 3 -4.92 2.63 -0.55
CA ILE A 3 -4.00 2.20 0.49
C ILE A 3 -3.94 0.68 0.49
N VAL A 4 -2.72 0.18 0.60
CA VAL A 4 -2.38 -1.23 0.71
C VAL A 4 -1.80 -1.43 2.10
N THR A 5 -2.42 -2.28 2.90
CA THR A 5 -1.92 -2.65 4.23
C THR A 5 -1.76 -4.15 4.32
N THR A 6 -0.83 -4.61 5.14
CA THR A 6 -0.74 -6.01 5.55
C THR A 6 -1.70 -6.30 6.71
N ASP A 7 -1.67 -7.54 7.22
CA ASP A 7 -2.45 -8.03 8.38
C ASP A 7 -2.16 -7.26 9.68
N ALA A 8 -1.20 -6.35 9.65
CA ALA A 8 -0.83 -5.44 10.72
C ALA A 8 -1.83 -4.27 10.90
N LEU A 9 -3.12 -4.55 11.02
CA LEU A 9 -4.10 -3.54 11.44
C LEU A 9 -3.99 -3.29 12.97
N PRO A 10 -4.24 -2.07 13.47
CA PRO A 10 -4.26 -1.78 14.90
C PRO A 10 -5.42 -2.53 15.59
N GLY A 11 -5.15 -3.71 16.13
CA GLY A 11 -6.12 -4.45 16.92
C GLY A 11 -5.87 -5.94 16.85
N ASP A 12 -5.86 -6.58 18.01
CA ASP A 12 -6.04 -8.02 18.12
C ASP A 12 -7.32 -8.35 17.33
N LEU A 13 -7.22 -9.03 16.19
CA LEU A 13 -8.34 -9.27 15.24
C LEU A 13 -9.53 -10.03 15.86
N ASN A 14 -9.39 -10.46 17.12
CA ASN A 14 -10.40 -11.05 17.98
C ASN A 14 -11.29 -10.02 18.70
N HIS A 15 -10.85 -8.77 18.84
CA HIS A 15 -11.70 -7.66 19.25
C HIS A 15 -12.32 -7.07 17.98
N SER A 16 -13.60 -7.37 17.80
CA SER A 16 -14.57 -6.80 16.87
C SER A 16 -13.98 -5.98 15.71
N VAL A 17 -14.17 -6.47 14.49
CA VAL A 17 -14.01 -5.72 13.23
C VAL A 17 -14.75 -4.36 13.23
N GLY A 18 -15.61 -4.08 14.22
CA GLY A 18 -16.20 -2.77 14.51
C GLY A 18 -15.30 -1.75 15.21
N ASP A 19 -14.07 -2.11 15.63
CA ASP A 19 -13.07 -1.19 16.17
C ASP A 19 -12.02 -0.77 15.12
N LEU A 20 -12.10 -1.31 13.89
CA LEU A 20 -11.53 -0.59 12.75
C LEU A 20 -12.13 0.80 12.79
N PRO A 21 -11.32 1.89 12.81
CA PRO A 21 -11.82 3.22 13.07
C PRO A 21 -13.01 3.51 12.15
N GLU A 22 -14.22 3.45 12.75
CA GLU A 22 -15.53 3.27 12.10
C GLU A 22 -15.86 4.36 11.07
N LYS A 23 -15.03 5.39 10.99
CA LYS A 23 -15.13 6.55 10.12
C LYS A 23 -13.76 7.10 9.76
N THR A 24 -12.82 6.28 9.30
CA THR A 24 -11.80 6.87 8.42
C THR A 24 -12.57 7.42 7.22
N SER A 25 -12.53 8.75 7.07
CA SER A 25 -13.24 9.57 6.07
C SER A 25 -12.84 9.28 4.60
N TRP A 26 -12.27 8.11 4.37
CA TRP A 26 -11.52 7.73 3.20
C TRP A 26 -12.43 7.31 2.06
N ARG A 27 -12.42 8.11 1.00
CA ARG A 27 -13.25 7.95 -0.20
C ARG A 27 -12.54 7.21 -1.34
N GLY A 28 -11.84 6.12 -1.06
CA GLY A 28 -10.91 5.51 -2.02
C GLY A 28 -10.76 4.01 -1.86
N LEU A 29 -10.06 3.40 -2.82
CA LEU A 29 -9.79 1.97 -2.87
C LEU A 29 -8.95 1.55 -1.65
N LYS A 30 -9.33 0.47 -0.98
CA LYS A 30 -8.58 -0.07 0.17
C LYS A 30 -8.26 -1.53 -0.10
N ALA A 31 -7.01 -1.93 0.11
CA ALA A 31 -6.56 -3.29 -0.05
C ALA A 31 -5.94 -3.79 1.25
N LEU A 32 -6.35 -4.97 1.69
CA LEU A 32 -5.79 -5.67 2.84
C LEU A 32 -5.13 -6.96 2.35
N VAL A 33 -3.84 -7.09 2.62
CA VAL A 33 -3.03 -8.25 2.28
C VAL A 33 -2.93 -9.14 3.51
N ILE A 34 -3.44 -10.37 3.40
CA ILE A 34 -3.37 -11.38 4.46
C ILE A 34 -2.20 -12.31 4.17
N LEU A 35 -1.23 -12.35 5.08
CA LEU A 35 -0.08 -13.24 5.00
C LEU A 35 -0.42 -14.65 5.56
N PRO A 36 0.30 -15.71 5.14
CA PRO A 36 -0.02 -17.10 5.53
C PRO A 36 -0.12 -17.35 7.04
N ASP A 37 0.64 -16.60 7.84
CA ASP A 37 0.76 -16.80 9.29
C ASP A 37 -0.07 -15.80 10.11
N ALA A 38 -0.91 -15.00 9.44
CA ALA A 38 -1.70 -13.94 10.06
C ALA A 38 -2.80 -14.47 11.00
N GLY A 39 -3.17 -15.76 10.88
CA GLY A 39 -4.19 -16.37 11.73
C GLY A 39 -5.61 -15.81 11.54
N VAL A 40 -5.87 -15.12 10.42
CA VAL A 40 -7.17 -14.51 10.14
C VAL A 40 -8.21 -15.58 9.84
N SER A 41 -9.30 -15.58 10.60
CA SER A 41 -10.41 -16.49 10.34
C SER A 41 -11.19 -16.09 9.08
N ARG A 42 -11.87 -17.05 8.45
CA ARG A 42 -12.72 -16.79 7.29
C ARG A 42 -13.82 -15.78 7.58
N ASP A 43 -14.47 -15.88 8.74
CA ASP A 43 -15.54 -14.96 9.16
C ASP A 43 -15.01 -13.54 9.36
N THR A 44 -13.78 -13.41 9.87
CA THR A 44 -13.08 -12.12 9.98
C THR A 44 -12.81 -11.53 8.59
N ALA A 45 -12.26 -12.34 7.66
CA ALA A 45 -12.00 -11.91 6.29
C ALA A 45 -13.28 -11.50 5.54
N GLU A 46 -14.37 -12.26 5.70
CA GLU A 46 -15.69 -11.93 5.11
C GLU A 46 -16.23 -10.61 5.68
N THR A 47 -16.01 -10.33 6.97
CA THR A 47 -16.41 -9.04 7.56
C THR A 47 -15.59 -7.88 7.02
N LEU A 48 -14.27 -8.04 6.92
CA LEU A 48 -13.34 -7.04 6.39
C LEU A 48 -13.56 -6.76 4.90
N SER A 49 -14.08 -7.73 4.14
CA SER A 49 -14.37 -7.59 2.71
C SER A 49 -15.41 -6.51 2.37
N LYS A 50 -16.17 -6.04 3.37
CA LYS A 50 -17.10 -4.92 3.21
C LYS A 50 -16.40 -3.59 2.95
N ASP A 51 -15.17 -3.45 3.46
CA ASP A 51 -14.40 -2.20 3.44
C ASP A 51 -13.10 -2.32 2.64
N PHE A 52 -12.60 -3.54 2.44
CA PHE A 52 -11.32 -3.82 1.78
C PHE A 52 -11.46 -4.82 0.65
N PHE A 53 -10.63 -4.64 -0.38
CA PHE A 53 -10.26 -5.71 -1.30
C PHE A 53 -9.26 -6.61 -0.59
N ILE A 54 -9.67 -7.86 -0.33
CA ILE A 54 -8.83 -8.83 0.37
C ILE A 54 -7.94 -9.56 -0.63
N ILE A 55 -6.65 -9.60 -0.32
CA ILE A 55 -5.58 -10.22 -1.11
C ILE A 55 -4.90 -11.24 -0.19
N GLU A 56 -5.22 -12.53 -0.36
CA GLU A 56 -4.64 -13.59 0.46
C GLU A 56 -3.40 -14.19 -0.21
N HIS A 57 -2.27 -14.14 0.48
CA HIS A 57 -1.05 -14.80 0.05
C HIS A 57 -0.99 -16.22 0.63
N LEU A 58 -0.90 -17.22 -0.25
CA LEU A 58 -0.73 -18.63 0.16
C LEU A 58 0.73 -18.99 0.48
N GLN A 59 1.67 -18.18 0.00
CA GLN A 59 3.10 -18.30 0.27
C GLN A 59 3.63 -16.95 0.74
N ARG A 60 4.60 -16.98 1.66
CA ARG A 60 5.18 -15.75 2.19
C ARG A 60 5.93 -15.03 1.05
N PRO A 61 5.57 -13.78 0.73
CA PRO A 61 6.29 -12.98 -0.25
C PRO A 61 7.72 -12.70 0.22
N ALA A 62 8.66 -12.48 -0.71
CA ALA A 62 10.07 -12.29 -0.35
C ALA A 62 10.31 -10.91 0.26
N GLY A 63 9.50 -9.91 -0.12
CA GLY A 63 9.55 -8.56 0.42
C GLY A 63 8.25 -7.80 0.27
N SER A 64 8.25 -6.58 0.81
CA SER A 64 7.11 -5.66 0.77
C SER A 64 6.88 -5.12 -0.64
N SER A 65 7.94 -5.02 -1.46
CA SER A 65 7.85 -4.72 -2.89
C SER A 65 7.03 -5.76 -3.66
N ASP A 66 7.17 -7.05 -3.33
CA ASP A 66 6.41 -8.13 -3.99
C ASP A 66 4.92 -7.99 -3.67
N ILE A 67 4.60 -7.77 -2.40
CA ILE A 67 3.23 -7.52 -1.93
C ILE A 67 2.61 -6.35 -2.71
N LEU A 68 3.36 -5.25 -2.81
CA LEU A 68 2.88 -4.06 -3.49
C LEU A 68 2.67 -4.31 -4.99
N CYS A 69 3.60 -5.01 -5.64
CA CYS A 69 3.49 -5.35 -7.06
C CYS A 69 2.29 -6.25 -7.34
N ASP A 70 2.08 -7.28 -6.52
CA ASP A 70 0.94 -8.19 -6.65
C ASP A 70 -0.38 -7.43 -6.42
N ALA A 71 -0.46 -6.61 -5.36
CA ALA A 71 -1.64 -5.82 -5.07
C ALA A 71 -1.99 -4.86 -6.21
N LEU A 72 -1.00 -4.14 -6.74
CA LEU A 72 -1.21 -3.21 -7.87
C LEU A 72 -1.49 -3.94 -9.18
N GLY A 73 -0.92 -5.13 -9.38
CA GLY A 73 -1.22 -6.00 -10.50
C GLY A 73 -2.68 -6.46 -10.50
N TRP A 74 -3.17 -6.98 -9.37
CA TRP A 74 -4.54 -7.47 -9.22
C TRP A 74 -5.57 -6.34 -9.23
N LEU A 75 -5.22 -5.19 -8.64
CA LEU A 75 -6.08 -4.02 -8.59
C LEU A 75 -5.94 -3.10 -9.81
N ARG A 76 -5.19 -3.50 -10.85
CA ARG A 76 -4.83 -2.64 -12.00
C ARG A 76 -6.02 -1.89 -12.59
N MET A 77 -7.19 -2.52 -12.75
CA MET A 77 -8.39 -1.86 -13.28
C MET A 77 -8.99 -0.85 -12.30
N ALA A 78 -9.12 -1.21 -11.03
CA ALA A 78 -9.67 -0.33 -9.99
C ALA A 78 -8.71 0.84 -9.70
N TRP A 79 -7.41 0.58 -9.73
CA TRP A 79 -6.37 1.58 -9.54
C TRP A 79 -6.32 2.61 -10.65
N ARG A 80 -6.49 2.20 -11.92
CA ARG A 80 -6.59 3.15 -13.05
C ARG A 80 -7.73 4.16 -12.94
N GLN A 81 -8.73 3.87 -12.10
CA GLN A 81 -9.85 4.76 -11.83
C GLN A 81 -9.65 5.59 -10.55
N ALA A 82 -8.62 5.29 -9.76
CA ALA A 82 -8.30 6.04 -8.56
C ALA A 82 -7.63 7.37 -8.94
N ASP A 83 -8.03 8.45 -8.26
CA ASP A 83 -7.63 9.83 -8.55
C ASP A 83 -6.81 10.46 -7.42
N GLY A 84 -6.13 9.65 -6.60
CA GLY A 84 -5.46 10.12 -5.40
C GLY A 84 -4.13 9.43 -5.12
N PRO A 85 -3.48 9.78 -4.01
CA PRO A 85 -2.20 9.19 -3.64
C PRO A 85 -2.30 7.68 -3.43
N LEU A 86 -1.14 7.03 -3.46
CA LEU A 86 -0.96 5.65 -3.03
C LEU A 86 -0.26 5.66 -1.68
N LEU A 87 -0.74 4.85 -0.75
CA LEU A 87 -0.07 4.58 0.51
C LEU A 87 0.08 3.08 0.71
N TYR A 88 1.24 2.64 1.14
CA TYR A 88 1.52 1.30 1.59
C TYR A 88 2.02 1.35 3.03
N LEU A 89 1.52 0.46 3.87
CA LEU A 89 1.90 0.33 5.27
C LEU A 89 2.09 -1.16 5.61
N ASP A 90 3.27 -1.51 6.10
CA ASP A 90 3.58 -2.86 6.60
C ASP A 90 3.79 -2.85 8.12
N ARG A 91 2.83 -2.26 8.84
CA ARG A 91 2.81 -2.18 10.29
C ARG A 91 1.46 -1.67 10.81
N PRO A 92 1.19 -1.83 12.12
CA PRO A 92 0.08 -1.13 12.75
C PRO A 92 0.20 0.38 12.60
N PHE A 93 -0.93 1.01 12.34
CA PHE A 93 -1.11 2.46 12.22
C PHE A 93 -2.44 2.83 12.85
N ASP A 94 -2.63 4.07 13.30
CA ASP A 94 -3.93 4.57 13.74
C ASP A 94 -4.61 5.44 12.67
N ALA A 95 -5.86 5.84 12.92
CA ALA A 95 -6.63 6.67 11.99
C ALA A 95 -5.98 8.04 11.75
N ALA A 96 -5.38 8.65 12.78
CA ALA A 96 -4.80 9.98 12.68
C ALA A 96 -3.50 9.97 11.87
N GLU A 97 -2.67 8.95 12.05
CA GLU A 97 -1.50 8.70 11.21
C GLU A 97 -1.91 8.53 9.75
N LEU A 98 -2.92 7.70 9.50
CA LEU A 98 -3.39 7.43 8.15
C LEU A 98 -3.88 8.69 7.44
N GLU A 99 -4.69 9.50 8.13
CA GLU A 99 -5.17 10.81 7.64
C GLU A 99 -4.00 11.75 7.36
N ALA A 100 -3.01 11.82 8.25
CA ALA A 100 -1.82 12.64 8.04
C ALA A 100 -1.01 12.20 6.81
N GLN A 101 -0.87 10.89 6.58
CA GLN A 101 -0.20 10.35 5.39
C GLN A 101 -0.99 10.64 4.12
N ALA A 102 -2.32 10.48 4.15
CA ALA A 102 -3.20 10.82 3.05
C ALA A 102 -3.07 12.30 2.66
N ASP A 103 -3.18 13.21 3.63
CA ASP A 103 -3.06 14.66 3.42
C ASP A 103 -1.71 15.04 2.84
N ARG A 104 -0.62 14.42 3.30
CA ARG A 104 0.72 14.61 2.69
C ARG A 104 0.75 14.16 1.24
N GLY A 105 0.13 13.03 0.89
CA GLY A 105 0.06 12.54 -0.49
C GLY A 105 -0.78 13.45 -1.41
N TRP A 106 -1.78 14.13 -0.87
CA TRP A 106 -2.59 15.12 -1.60
C TRP A 106 -1.87 16.47 -1.77
N THR A 107 -1.09 16.89 -0.79
CA THR A 107 -0.39 18.18 -0.81
C THR A 107 0.95 18.11 -1.53
N ARG A 108 1.70 17.01 -1.36
CA ARG A 108 2.99 16.76 -2.02
C ARG A 108 2.80 15.82 -3.20
N VAL A 109 2.20 16.35 -4.26
CA VAL A 109 1.66 15.54 -5.35
C VAL A 109 2.71 14.80 -6.19
N HIS A 110 3.97 15.22 -6.16
CA HIS A 110 5.08 14.60 -6.91
C HIS A 110 6.01 13.73 -6.05
N ASP A 111 5.78 13.63 -4.74
CA ASP A 111 6.71 12.97 -3.82
C ASP A 111 6.66 11.44 -3.95
N VAL A 112 7.84 10.83 -3.75
CA VAL A 112 8.02 9.41 -3.41
C VAL A 112 8.66 9.35 -2.04
N GLU A 113 7.85 9.18 -0.99
CA GLU A 113 8.33 9.03 0.39
C GLU A 113 8.32 7.55 0.78
N ALA A 114 9.39 7.09 1.43
CA ALA A 114 9.49 5.72 1.89
C ALA A 114 10.21 5.66 3.24
N ASP A 115 9.76 4.75 4.11
CA ASP A 115 10.43 4.38 5.36
C ASP A 115 10.99 2.97 5.23
N LEU A 116 12.31 2.86 5.37
CA LEU A 116 13.04 1.60 5.31
C LEU A 116 13.60 1.29 6.69
N SER A 117 13.41 0.06 7.15
CA SER A 117 14.08 -0.46 8.34
C SER A 117 15.59 -0.56 8.13
N ALA A 118 16.34 -0.81 9.20
CA ALA A 118 17.80 -0.91 9.16
C ALA A 118 18.32 -2.05 8.26
N ASP A 119 17.52 -3.12 8.09
CA ASP A 119 17.76 -4.24 7.18
C ASP A 119 17.23 -3.99 5.75
N GLY A 120 16.71 -2.78 5.49
CA GLY A 120 16.29 -2.33 4.16
C GLY A 120 14.89 -2.78 3.75
N ARG A 121 14.04 -3.22 4.69
CA ARG A 121 12.65 -3.59 4.41
C ARG A 121 11.73 -2.38 4.40
N LEU A 122 10.77 -2.38 3.50
CA LEU A 122 9.82 -1.27 3.33
C LEU A 122 8.67 -1.38 4.34
N GLY A 123 8.63 -0.45 5.28
CA GLY A 123 7.56 -0.33 6.28
C GLY A 123 6.46 0.66 5.87
N LEU A 124 6.81 1.67 5.06
CA LEU A 124 5.88 2.66 4.53
C LEU A 124 6.33 3.10 3.14
N LEU A 125 5.39 3.21 2.19
CA LEU A 125 5.60 3.92 0.92
C LEU A 125 4.42 4.85 0.67
N ARG A 126 4.69 6.12 0.38
CA ARG A 126 3.69 7.09 -0.05
C ARG A 126 4.08 7.66 -1.40
N LEU A 127 3.20 7.47 -2.38
CA LEU A 127 3.29 8.13 -3.68
C LEU A 127 2.30 9.29 -3.70
N GLY A 128 2.81 10.49 -3.96
CA GLY A 128 1.99 11.66 -4.21
C GLY A 128 1.03 11.42 -5.39
N ARG A 129 -0.08 12.16 -5.41
CA ARG A 129 -1.15 11.93 -6.41
C ARG A 129 -0.65 11.82 -7.85
N MET A 130 0.24 12.68 -8.32
CA MET A 130 0.69 12.68 -9.71
C MET A 130 1.59 11.49 -10.05
N VAL A 131 2.39 11.01 -9.10
CA VAL A 131 3.14 9.76 -9.24
C VAL A 131 2.19 8.57 -9.26
N ALA A 132 1.29 8.53 -8.30
CA ALA A 132 0.32 7.46 -8.13
C ALA A 132 -0.61 7.29 -9.35
N THR A 133 -1.07 8.39 -9.94
CA THR A 133 -1.93 8.37 -11.13
C THR A 133 -1.13 8.40 -12.44
N SER A 134 0.20 8.26 -12.39
CA SER A 134 1.03 8.31 -13.58
C SER A 134 0.71 7.12 -14.50
N PRO A 135 0.57 7.33 -15.82
CA PRO A 135 0.39 6.24 -16.77
C PRO A 135 1.61 5.30 -16.83
N LEU A 136 2.78 5.75 -16.36
CA LEU A 136 4.00 4.95 -16.31
C LEU A 136 4.03 4.01 -15.09
N LEU A 137 3.28 4.30 -14.02
CA LEU A 137 3.32 3.47 -12.81
C LEU A 137 2.88 2.01 -13.07
N PRO A 138 1.80 1.73 -13.83
CA PRO A 138 1.47 0.36 -14.22
C PRO A 138 2.59 -0.36 -15.00
N GLU A 139 3.30 0.36 -15.88
CA GLU A 139 4.42 -0.23 -16.65
C GLU A 139 5.63 -0.51 -15.76
N PHE A 140 5.91 0.40 -14.81
CA PHE A 140 6.92 0.20 -13.78
C PHE A 140 6.61 -1.05 -12.95
N ILE A 141 5.38 -1.20 -12.47
CA ILE A 141 4.98 -2.38 -11.69
C ILE A 141 5.11 -3.65 -12.52
N GLU A 142 4.62 -3.66 -13.76
CA GLU A 142 4.72 -4.80 -14.66
C GLU A 142 6.18 -5.19 -14.94
N PHE A 143 7.08 -4.21 -15.04
CA PHE A 143 8.52 -4.44 -15.19
C PHE A 143 9.15 -5.04 -13.92
N MET A 144 8.66 -4.66 -12.73
CA MET A 144 9.18 -5.15 -11.45
C MET A 144 8.61 -6.52 -11.06
N THR A 145 7.40 -6.87 -11.48
CA THR A 145 6.76 -8.15 -11.16
C THR A 145 7.63 -9.34 -11.58
N GLY A 146 7.84 -10.28 -10.65
CA GLY A 146 8.62 -11.50 -10.87
C GLY A 146 10.13 -11.30 -10.86
N ARG A 147 10.63 -10.10 -10.57
CA ARG A 147 12.07 -9.84 -10.38
C ARG A 147 12.42 -9.86 -8.91
N ALA A 148 13.49 -10.57 -8.58
CA ALA A 148 14.06 -10.54 -7.24
C ALA A 148 14.83 -9.22 -7.03
N VAL A 149 14.12 -8.17 -6.64
CA VAL A 149 14.68 -6.87 -6.27
C VAL A 149 14.33 -6.59 -4.82
N GLY A 150 15.33 -6.24 -4.01
CA GLY A 150 15.08 -5.88 -2.61
C GLY A 150 14.34 -4.55 -2.48
N ASP A 151 13.57 -4.40 -1.41
CA ASP A 151 12.75 -3.23 -1.10
C ASP A 151 13.49 -1.89 -1.26
N ALA A 152 14.73 -1.78 -0.76
CA ALA A 152 15.53 -0.56 -0.91
C ALA A 152 15.79 -0.20 -2.39
N MET A 153 16.21 -1.18 -3.19
CA MET A 153 16.46 -0.98 -4.63
C MET A 153 15.15 -0.69 -5.38
N PHE A 154 14.05 -1.30 -4.99
CA PHE A 154 12.73 -0.99 -5.54
C PHE A 154 12.34 0.48 -5.31
N VAL A 155 12.58 1.00 -4.10
CA VAL A 155 12.35 2.41 -3.76
C VAL A 155 13.28 3.34 -4.54
N ASP A 156 14.55 2.98 -4.69
CA ASP A 156 15.51 3.78 -5.47
C ASP A 156 15.08 3.87 -6.94
N LEU A 157 14.68 2.75 -7.54
CA LEU A 157 14.15 2.72 -8.91
C LEU A 157 12.86 3.54 -9.07
N LEU A 158 11.96 3.49 -8.08
CA LEU A 158 10.77 4.35 -8.06
C LEU A 158 11.17 5.82 -8.06
N ARG A 159 12.15 6.21 -7.22
CA ARG A 159 12.63 7.58 -7.14
C ARG A 159 13.28 8.02 -8.44
N ASP A 160 14.17 7.21 -9.01
CA ASP A 160 14.83 7.50 -10.28
C ASP A 160 13.83 7.64 -11.44
N THR A 161 12.71 6.91 -11.39
CA THR A 161 11.68 6.96 -12.44
C THR A 161 10.73 8.16 -12.29
N PHE A 162 10.42 8.56 -11.06
CA PHE A 162 9.30 9.47 -10.76
C PHE A 162 9.66 10.73 -9.99
N VAL A 163 10.90 10.90 -9.52
CA VAL A 163 11.35 12.17 -8.93
C VAL A 163 11.68 13.12 -10.07
N TRP A 164 10.96 14.23 -10.10
CA TRP A 164 11.20 15.32 -11.03
C TRP A 164 12.12 16.30 -10.30
N ASP A 165 13.31 16.57 -10.85
CA ASP A 165 14.10 17.70 -10.38
C ASP A 165 13.30 18.97 -10.70
N ASP A 166 12.83 19.67 -9.67
CA ASP A 166 12.18 21.00 -9.77
C ASP A 166 13.15 22.11 -10.24
N ASN A 167 14.29 21.75 -10.86
CA ASN A 167 15.33 22.65 -11.35
C ASN A 167 15.56 22.51 -12.88
N ALA A 168 14.50 22.37 -13.67
CA ALA A 168 14.55 22.47 -15.14
C ALA A 168 13.78 23.69 -15.65
#